data_AF-A0A7W1G7D8-F1
#
_entry.id   AF-A0A7W1G7D8-F1
#
_cell.length_a   1.000
_cell.length_b   1.000
_cell.length_c   1.000
_cell.angle_alpha   90.00
_cell.angle_beta   90.00
_cell.angle_gamma   90.00
#
_symmetry.space_group_name_H-M   'P 1'
#
loop_
_entity.id
_entity.type
_entity.pdbx_description
1 polymer ?
#
loop_
_entity_poly.entity_id
_entity_poly.type
_entity_poly.pdbx_seq_one_letter_code
_entity_poly.pdbx_strand_id
1 'polypeptide(L)'
;MTQPHHRPVRPRRPAQIAVMVLAAALACVWSGCEDSREPIYHAKPSPKGDSTERDIAAEIANLAKGKDPNDIDASALYDEAVSKLTGRGQKVESRIIDALRTSTDWGIRMGCIEVLESTGSKACVEHLIAALLDDEPLVAFHANKTLEELTRHKEIPEAGKPTAANGLPSVPARDPAHLEMNAEQKLWSAYQREHRTRLHDAWDAWWTDNKSRTKVE
;
A
#
# COMPACT_ATOMS: atom_id res chain seq x y z
N MET A 1 -41.86 37.58 36.69
CA MET A 1 -42.77 37.89 35.57
C MET A 1 -41.93 37.92 34.30
N THR A 2 -42.11 37.09 33.28
CA THR A 2 -43.11 36.04 32.99
C THR A 2 -42.47 34.97 32.09
N GLN A 3 -42.50 33.69 32.50
CA GLN A 3 -42.56 32.55 31.57
C GLN A 3 -43.99 32.52 30.94
N PRO A 4 -44.23 31.95 29.73
CA PRO A 4 -44.00 30.52 29.42
C PRO A 4 -43.50 30.31 27.95
N HIS A 5 -43.55 29.15 27.26
CA HIS A 5 -44.04 27.78 27.51
C HIS A 5 -43.08 26.76 26.87
N HIS A 6 -42.93 25.57 27.46
CA HIS A 6 -42.38 24.40 26.76
C HIS A 6 -43.41 23.74 25.83
N ARG A 7 -42.95 23.21 24.69
CA ARG A 7 -43.67 22.15 23.93
C ARG A 7 -42.84 20.85 23.96
N PRO A 8 -43.43 19.71 24.35
CA PRO A 8 -42.71 18.43 24.39
C PRO A 8 -42.63 17.78 23.00
N VAL A 9 -41.44 17.27 22.64
CA VAL A 9 -41.23 16.42 21.46
C VAL A 9 -41.72 15.01 21.78
N ARG A 10 -42.64 14.46 20.97
CA ARG A 10 -43.08 13.06 21.11
C ARG A 10 -42.11 12.11 20.39
N PRO A 11 -41.73 10.97 21.00
CA PRO A 11 -40.97 9.93 20.30
C PRO A 11 -41.85 9.16 19.32
N ARG A 12 -41.30 8.76 18.17
CA ARG A 12 -41.86 7.72 17.30
C ARG A 12 -41.06 6.43 17.46
N ARG A 13 -41.72 5.37 17.91
CA ARG A 13 -41.22 3.98 17.92
C ARG A 13 -41.79 3.21 16.70
N PRO A 14 -41.23 2.02 16.37
CA PRO A 14 -41.22 1.52 14.99
C PRO A 14 -42.50 0.78 14.59
N ALA A 15 -42.71 0.66 13.28
CA ALA A 15 -43.64 -0.31 12.70
C ALA A 15 -42.85 -1.47 12.11
N GLN A 16 -42.82 -2.60 12.83
CA GLN A 16 -42.65 -3.91 12.19
C GLN A 16 -43.98 -4.26 11.52
N ILE A 17 -43.96 -4.68 10.26
CA ILE A 17 -45.07 -5.46 9.67
C ILE A 17 -44.46 -6.76 9.16
N ALA A 18 -45.01 -7.86 9.64
CA ALA A 18 -44.58 -9.20 9.31
C ALA A 18 -45.61 -9.86 8.38
N VAL A 19 -45.13 -10.76 7.53
CA VAL A 19 -45.88 -11.89 6.94
C VAL A 19 -47.07 -11.54 6.04
N MET A 20 -46.99 -11.94 4.77
CA MET A 20 -47.88 -13.00 4.27
C MET A 20 -47.27 -13.75 3.08
N VAL A 21 -47.29 -15.07 3.21
CA VAL A 21 -47.00 -16.04 2.14
C VAL A 21 -48.22 -16.11 1.23
N LEU A 22 -48.01 -16.15 -0.09
CA LEU A 22 -48.96 -16.81 -0.99
C LEU A 22 -48.20 -17.56 -2.08
N ALA A 23 -48.27 -18.89 -2.02
CA ALA A 23 -47.87 -19.75 -3.14
C ALA A 23 -49.07 -19.93 -4.07
N ALA A 24 -48.84 -19.79 -5.38
CA ALA A 24 -49.79 -20.22 -6.40
C ALA A 24 -49.00 -20.77 -7.59
N ALA A 25 -48.97 -22.10 -7.72
CA ALA A 25 -48.45 -22.75 -8.90
C ALA A 25 -49.51 -22.69 -10.01
N LEU A 26 -49.10 -22.34 -11.24
CA LEU A 26 -49.87 -22.68 -12.43
C LEU A 26 -48.90 -23.19 -13.50
N ALA A 27 -48.98 -24.48 -13.79
CA ALA A 27 -48.28 -25.08 -14.92
C ALA A 27 -49.23 -25.10 -16.12
N CYS A 28 -48.82 -24.50 -17.23
CA CYS A 28 -49.35 -24.83 -18.54
C CYS A 28 -48.20 -25.06 -19.52
N VAL A 29 -48.15 -26.29 -20.04
CA VAL A 29 -47.28 -26.76 -21.12
C VAL A 29 -47.46 -25.90 -22.36
N TRP A 30 -46.39 -25.61 -23.09
CA TRP A 30 -46.38 -25.55 -24.57
C TRP A 30 -45.10 -26.27 -25.06
N SER A 31 -45.25 -27.26 -25.94
CA SER A 31 -44.14 -27.90 -26.64
C SER A 31 -43.74 -27.06 -27.84
N GLY A 32 -42.45 -26.89 -28.10
CA GLY A 32 -41.97 -26.23 -29.32
C GLY A 32 -40.45 -26.17 -29.44
N CYS A 33 -39.91 -26.92 -30.40
CA CYS A 33 -38.59 -26.77 -31.03
C CYS A 33 -37.35 -26.75 -30.11
N GLU A 34 -36.73 -27.92 -29.99
CA GLU A 34 -35.36 -28.18 -30.47
C GLU A 34 -34.49 -26.94 -30.77
N ASP A 35 -33.57 -26.62 -29.86
CA ASP A 35 -32.31 -25.96 -30.18
C ASP A 35 -31.22 -26.52 -29.25
N SER A 36 -30.67 -27.68 -29.62
CA SER A 36 -29.55 -28.33 -28.94
C SER A 36 -28.23 -27.59 -29.18
N ARG A 37 -28.20 -26.30 -28.85
CA ARG A 37 -26.97 -25.52 -28.75
C ARG A 37 -26.24 -25.87 -27.47
N GLU A 38 -25.47 -26.96 -27.52
CA GLU A 38 -24.32 -27.07 -26.64
C GLU A 38 -23.44 -25.82 -26.82
N PRO A 39 -22.99 -25.17 -25.74
CA PRO A 39 -22.01 -24.11 -25.86
C PRO A 39 -20.67 -24.73 -26.28
N ILE A 40 -20.38 -24.68 -27.59
CA ILE A 40 -19.16 -25.23 -28.23
C ILE A 40 -17.84 -24.63 -27.66
N TYR A 41 -17.93 -23.62 -26.77
CA TYR A 41 -16.81 -23.07 -26.02
C TYR A 41 -16.90 -23.32 -24.51
N HIS A 42 -16.75 -24.58 -24.09
CA HIS A 42 -16.00 -24.86 -22.87
C HIS A 42 -14.51 -24.60 -23.10
N ALA A 43 -14.16 -23.31 -23.21
CA ALA A 43 -12.78 -22.87 -23.08
C ALA A 43 -12.31 -23.19 -21.65
N LYS A 44 -11.70 -24.37 -21.46
CA LYS A 44 -11.03 -24.70 -20.19
C LYS A 44 -10.07 -23.56 -19.88
N PRO A 45 -10.13 -22.94 -18.68
CA PRO A 45 -9.21 -21.86 -18.33
C PRO A 45 -7.78 -22.37 -18.49
N SER A 46 -6.96 -21.62 -19.24
CA SER A 46 -5.58 -21.99 -19.50
C SER A 46 -4.81 -22.07 -18.17
N PRO A 47 -4.19 -23.21 -17.81
CA PRO A 47 -3.58 -23.39 -16.49
C PRO A 47 -2.49 -22.37 -16.13
N LYS A 48 -1.95 -21.65 -17.13
CA LYS A 48 -0.82 -20.73 -16.98
C LYS A 48 -1.15 -19.45 -16.22
N GLY A 49 -2.37 -18.93 -16.31
CA GLY A 49 -2.75 -17.70 -15.58
C GLY A 49 -2.78 -17.93 -14.07
N ASP A 50 -3.31 -19.09 -13.67
CA ASP A 50 -3.49 -19.48 -12.29
C ASP A 50 -2.19 -19.95 -11.61
N SER A 51 -1.18 -20.39 -12.37
CA SER A 51 0.17 -20.59 -11.83
C SER A 51 0.89 -19.26 -11.58
N THR A 52 0.90 -18.34 -12.56
CA THR A 52 1.69 -17.10 -12.44
C THR A 52 1.25 -16.19 -11.30
N GLU A 53 -0.05 -16.06 -11.03
CA GLU A 53 -0.52 -15.28 -9.86
C GLU A 53 -0.11 -15.95 -8.53
N ARG A 54 -0.10 -17.30 -8.47
CA ARG A 54 0.38 -18.05 -7.29
C ARG A 54 1.89 -17.90 -7.10
N ASP A 55 2.66 -17.92 -8.18
CA ASP A 55 4.11 -17.71 -8.16
C ASP A 55 4.44 -16.29 -7.62
N ILE A 56 3.76 -15.26 -8.14
CA ILE A 56 3.91 -13.86 -7.66
C ILE A 56 3.52 -13.75 -6.18
N ALA A 57 2.43 -14.37 -5.75
CA ALA A 57 2.02 -14.35 -4.35
C ALA A 57 3.02 -15.04 -3.42
N ALA A 58 3.63 -16.15 -3.85
CA ALA A 58 4.68 -16.84 -3.10
C ALA A 58 5.98 -16.01 -3.01
N GLU A 59 6.36 -15.33 -4.08
CA GLU A 59 7.50 -14.42 -4.10
C GLU A 59 7.28 -13.21 -3.18
N ILE A 60 6.10 -12.59 -3.23
CA ILE A 60 5.72 -11.51 -2.29
C ILE A 60 5.76 -11.99 -0.84
N ALA A 61 5.33 -13.23 -0.55
CA ALA A 61 5.45 -13.80 0.79
C ALA A 61 6.91 -14.02 1.22
N ASN A 62 7.81 -14.37 0.28
CA ASN A 62 9.24 -14.51 0.55
C ASN A 62 9.94 -13.17 0.84
N LEU A 63 9.37 -12.01 0.48
CA LEU A 63 9.90 -10.70 0.91
C LEU A 63 9.94 -10.56 2.44
N ALA A 64 9.11 -11.30 3.19
CA ALA A 64 9.18 -11.37 4.65
C ALA A 64 10.52 -11.89 5.19
N LYS A 65 11.34 -12.54 4.35
CA LYS A 65 12.62 -13.15 4.73
C LYS A 65 13.75 -12.12 4.94
N GLY A 66 13.66 -10.93 4.35
CA GLY A 66 14.64 -9.84 4.54
C GLY A 66 14.72 -9.26 5.95
N LYS A 67 13.94 -9.79 6.91
CA LYS A 67 13.96 -9.39 8.32
C LYS A 67 15.17 -9.88 9.11
N ASP A 68 15.75 -11.02 8.73
CA ASP A 68 16.94 -11.56 9.40
C ASP A 68 18.09 -11.75 8.40
N PRO A 69 18.91 -10.71 8.19
CA PRO A 69 20.06 -10.78 7.27
C PRO A 69 21.19 -11.69 7.77
N ASN A 70 21.06 -12.32 8.95
CA ASN A 70 22.03 -13.30 9.45
C ASN A 70 21.65 -14.74 9.07
N ASP A 71 20.38 -14.97 8.68
CA ASP A 71 19.94 -16.24 8.11
C ASP A 71 20.25 -16.22 6.60
N ILE A 72 21.25 -17.02 6.21
CA ILE A 72 21.74 -17.12 4.83
C ILE A 72 20.69 -17.73 3.91
N ASP A 73 19.91 -18.70 4.39
CA ASP A 73 18.86 -19.36 3.60
C ASP A 73 17.66 -18.42 3.42
N ALA A 74 17.31 -17.65 4.46
CA ALA A 74 16.31 -16.58 4.35
C ALA A 74 16.76 -15.46 3.38
N SER A 75 18.02 -15.03 3.47
CA SER A 75 18.59 -14.00 2.58
C SER A 75 18.55 -14.45 1.12
N ALA A 76 18.94 -15.70 0.82
CA ALA A 76 18.87 -16.24 -0.53
C ALA A 76 17.42 -16.29 -1.08
N LEU A 77 16.43 -16.63 -0.23
CA LEU A 77 15.01 -16.61 -0.61
C LEU A 77 14.47 -15.18 -0.83
N TYR A 78 15.00 -14.19 -0.10
CA TYR A 78 14.68 -12.77 -0.29
C TYR A 78 15.22 -12.27 -1.63
N ASP A 79 16.53 -12.47 -1.87
CA ASP A 79 17.20 -12.05 -3.11
C ASP A 79 16.57 -12.69 -4.35
N GLU A 80 16.22 -13.98 -4.27
CA GLU A 80 15.52 -14.66 -5.36
C GLU A 80 14.11 -14.07 -5.59
N ALA A 81 13.38 -13.71 -4.54
CA ALA A 81 12.06 -13.08 -4.66
C ALA A 81 12.15 -11.67 -5.28
N VAL A 82 13.04 -10.80 -4.78
CA VAL A 82 13.27 -9.47 -5.33
C VAL A 82 13.69 -9.57 -6.81
N SER A 83 14.67 -10.42 -7.13
CA SER A 83 15.14 -10.63 -8.51
C SER A 83 14.02 -11.08 -9.46
N LYS A 84 13.18 -12.04 -9.04
CA LYS A 84 12.04 -12.52 -9.84
C LYS A 84 10.95 -11.47 -10.01
N LEU A 85 10.61 -10.72 -8.96
CA LEU A 85 9.59 -9.67 -9.03
C LEU A 85 10.07 -8.51 -9.92
N THR A 86 11.28 -8.01 -9.68
CA THR A 86 11.92 -6.97 -10.51
C THR A 86 12.08 -7.42 -11.97
N GLY A 87 12.44 -8.68 -12.23
CA GLY A 87 12.52 -9.25 -13.57
C GLY A 87 11.19 -9.31 -14.35
N ARG A 88 10.04 -9.15 -13.68
CA ARG A 88 8.73 -9.00 -14.34
C ARG A 88 8.38 -7.54 -14.68
N GLY A 89 9.09 -6.57 -14.10
CA GLY A 89 8.88 -5.13 -14.29
C GLY A 89 7.50 -4.65 -13.84
N GLN A 90 7.02 -3.55 -14.42
CA GLN A 90 5.73 -2.91 -14.13
C GLN A 90 4.50 -3.85 -14.15
N LYS A 91 4.59 -5.06 -14.71
CA LYS A 91 3.51 -6.06 -14.70
C LYS A 91 3.11 -6.51 -13.30
N VAL A 92 4.01 -6.45 -12.32
CA VAL A 92 3.71 -6.79 -10.92
C VAL A 92 3.34 -5.57 -10.07
N GLU A 93 3.48 -4.34 -10.58
CA GLU A 93 3.37 -3.10 -9.79
C GLU A 93 2.09 -3.05 -8.94
N SER A 94 0.94 -3.40 -9.51
CA SER A 94 -0.33 -3.43 -8.77
C SER A 94 -0.34 -4.41 -7.59
N ARG A 95 0.30 -5.58 -7.73
CA ARG A 95 0.43 -6.57 -6.65
C ARG A 95 1.39 -6.13 -5.56
N ILE A 96 2.46 -5.44 -5.93
CA ILE A 96 3.41 -4.86 -4.99
C ILE A 96 2.77 -3.70 -4.20
N ILE A 97 1.99 -2.84 -4.87
CA ILE A 97 1.18 -1.79 -4.24
C ILE A 97 0.13 -2.38 -3.29
N ASP A 98 -0.60 -3.41 -3.71
CA ASP A 98 -1.59 -4.10 -2.88
C ASP A 98 -0.93 -4.68 -1.62
N ALA A 99 0.22 -5.35 -1.77
CA ALA A 99 0.98 -5.94 -0.66
C ALA A 99 1.55 -4.88 0.30
N LEU A 100 2.14 -3.79 -0.22
CA LEU A 100 2.60 -2.64 0.56
C LEU A 100 1.48 -2.06 1.43
N ARG A 101 0.27 -1.91 0.89
CA ARG A 101 -0.89 -1.35 1.60
C ARG A 101 -1.53 -2.31 2.62
N THR A 102 -1.48 -3.61 2.40
CA THR A 102 -2.33 -4.59 3.12
C THR A 102 -1.56 -5.57 3.99
N SER A 103 -0.26 -5.75 3.78
CA SER A 103 0.55 -6.66 4.59
C SER A 103 0.75 -6.12 6.00
N THR A 104 0.37 -6.93 7.00
CA THR A 104 0.75 -6.69 8.41
C THR A 104 2.24 -6.92 8.65
N ASP A 105 2.90 -7.69 7.79
CA ASP A 105 4.33 -8.00 7.87
C ASP A 105 5.18 -6.84 7.29
N TRP A 106 5.96 -6.18 8.15
CA TRP A 106 6.81 -5.05 7.76
C TRP A 106 7.94 -5.43 6.79
N GLY A 107 8.41 -6.68 6.81
CA GLY A 107 9.46 -7.15 5.90
C GLY A 107 8.94 -7.26 4.47
N ILE A 108 7.71 -7.75 4.31
CA ILE A 108 7.00 -7.70 3.02
C ILE A 108 6.86 -6.24 2.56
N ARG A 109 6.41 -5.32 3.44
CA ARG A 109 6.25 -3.91 3.06
C ARG A 109 7.58 -3.25 2.65
N MET A 110 8.67 -3.54 3.36
CA MET A 110 10.01 -3.05 3.04
C MET A 110 10.50 -3.60 1.69
N GLY A 111 10.43 -4.91 1.46
CA GLY A 111 10.81 -5.51 0.17
C GLY A 111 9.90 -5.10 -0.99
N CYS A 112 8.64 -4.77 -0.72
CA CYS A 112 7.76 -4.17 -1.73
C CYS A 112 8.26 -2.78 -2.16
N ILE A 113 8.82 -1.98 -1.26
CA ILE A 113 9.42 -0.69 -1.61
C ILE A 113 10.68 -0.89 -2.45
N GLU A 114 11.55 -1.84 -2.11
CA GLU A 114 12.76 -2.18 -2.89
C GLU A 114 12.41 -2.61 -4.34
N VAL A 115 11.36 -3.43 -4.51
CA VAL A 115 10.86 -3.79 -5.85
C VAL A 115 10.28 -2.57 -6.59
N LEU A 116 9.60 -1.65 -5.89
CA LEU A 116 9.08 -0.41 -6.48
C LEU A 116 10.18 0.61 -6.83
N GLU A 117 11.33 0.59 -6.16
CA GLU A 117 12.49 1.40 -6.55
C GLU A 117 12.99 1.02 -7.95
N SER A 118 12.97 -0.27 -8.27
CA SER A 118 13.41 -0.80 -9.57
C SER A 118 12.33 -0.88 -10.65
N THR A 119 11.04 -0.88 -10.28
CA THR A 119 9.93 -1.16 -11.22
C THR A 119 8.75 -0.21 -11.13
N GLY A 120 8.69 0.63 -10.09
CA GLY A 120 7.57 1.50 -9.79
C GLY A 120 7.38 2.54 -10.87
N SER A 121 6.14 2.73 -11.29
CA SER A 121 5.78 3.83 -12.16
C SER A 121 5.26 5.00 -11.33
N LYS A 122 4.77 6.02 -12.03
CA LYS A 122 4.03 7.13 -11.45
C LYS A 122 2.85 6.70 -10.56
N ALA A 123 2.31 5.50 -10.74
CA ALA A 123 1.19 4.98 -9.96
C ALA A 123 1.58 4.65 -8.51
N CYS A 124 2.82 4.23 -8.25
CA CYS A 124 3.24 3.88 -6.89
C CYS A 124 3.49 5.09 -5.96
N VAL A 125 3.68 6.30 -6.51
CA VAL A 125 4.09 7.49 -5.72
C VAL A 125 3.12 7.82 -4.59
N GLU A 126 1.81 7.86 -4.84
CA GLU A 126 0.80 8.13 -3.80
C GLU A 126 0.77 7.04 -2.71
N HIS A 127 1.22 5.83 -3.02
CA HIS A 127 1.33 4.72 -2.07
C HIS A 127 2.64 4.75 -1.26
N LEU A 128 3.73 5.20 -1.86
CA LEU A 128 4.99 5.47 -1.15
C LEU A 128 4.83 6.66 -0.18
N ILE A 129 4.09 7.71 -0.57
CA ILE A 129 3.75 8.83 0.33
C ILE A 129 2.98 8.31 1.54
N ALA A 130 1.97 7.46 1.34
CA ALA A 130 1.25 6.83 2.45
C ALA A 130 2.17 5.98 3.37
N ALA A 131 3.18 5.31 2.81
CA ALA A 131 4.16 4.51 3.56
C ALA A 131 5.12 5.36 4.42
N LEU A 132 5.19 6.69 4.25
CA LEU A 132 5.91 7.58 5.18
C LEU A 132 5.33 7.58 6.60
N LEU A 133 4.05 7.17 6.74
CA LEU A 133 3.36 7.06 8.02
C LEU A 133 3.49 5.67 8.67
N ASP A 134 4.22 4.73 8.05
CA ASP A 134 4.38 3.38 8.59
C ASP A 134 4.90 3.38 10.04
N ASP A 135 4.41 2.45 10.86
CA ASP A 135 4.82 2.33 12.26
C ASP A 135 6.22 1.69 12.40
N GLU A 136 6.71 0.97 11.39
CA GLU A 136 8.10 0.50 11.32
C GLU A 136 8.98 1.60 10.68
N PRO A 137 9.91 2.24 11.43
CA PRO A 137 10.68 3.37 10.91
C PRO A 137 11.52 3.03 9.68
N LEU A 138 11.96 1.78 9.53
CA LEU A 138 12.71 1.33 8.35
C LEU A 138 11.84 1.38 7.07
N VAL A 139 10.57 0.98 7.14
CA VAL A 139 9.65 1.07 5.99
C VAL A 139 9.47 2.53 5.57
N ALA A 140 9.26 3.43 6.53
CA ALA A 140 9.15 4.87 6.27
C ALA A 140 10.46 5.50 5.74
N PHE A 141 11.63 4.98 6.13
CA PHE A 141 12.93 5.42 5.59
C PHE A 141 13.05 5.08 4.10
N HIS A 142 12.85 3.81 3.75
CA HIS A 142 12.93 3.36 2.36
C HIS A 142 11.87 4.05 1.50
N ALA A 143 10.63 4.21 2.00
CA ALA A 143 9.58 4.96 1.30
C ALA A 143 10.02 6.39 0.93
N ASN A 144 10.65 7.12 1.86
CA ASN A 144 11.19 8.45 1.57
C ASN A 144 12.34 8.38 0.55
N LYS A 145 13.25 7.40 0.63
CA LYS A 145 14.38 7.29 -0.30
C LYS A 145 13.95 6.96 -1.73
N THR A 146 13.06 5.98 -1.88
CA THR A 146 12.47 5.65 -3.17
C THR A 146 11.67 6.84 -3.75
N LEU A 147 11.00 7.65 -2.92
CA LEU A 147 10.41 8.92 -3.37
C LEU A 147 11.47 9.91 -3.86
N GLU A 148 12.57 10.10 -3.14
CA GLU A 148 13.69 10.98 -3.56
C GLU A 148 14.27 10.56 -4.92
N GLU A 149 14.38 9.26 -5.16
CA GLU A 149 14.97 8.67 -6.36
C GLU A 149 14.02 8.72 -7.56
N LEU A 150 12.79 8.20 -7.41
CA LEU A 150 11.78 8.16 -8.48
C LEU A 150 11.35 9.55 -8.95
N THR A 151 11.39 10.55 -8.05
CA THR A 151 10.88 11.91 -8.36
C THR A 151 11.99 12.95 -8.54
N ARG A 152 13.24 12.61 -8.21
CA ARG A 152 14.41 13.52 -8.18
C ARG A 152 14.19 14.78 -7.33
N HIS A 153 13.39 14.67 -6.28
CA HIS A 153 13.01 15.75 -5.36
C HIS A 153 13.34 15.40 -3.90
N LYS A 154 13.43 16.39 -3.00
CA LYS A 154 13.69 16.19 -1.58
C LYS A 154 12.87 17.15 -0.72
N GLU A 155 12.08 16.61 0.20
CA GLU A 155 11.41 17.39 1.26
C GLU A 155 12.33 17.65 2.47
N ILE A 156 13.22 16.72 2.78
CA ILE A 156 14.13 16.82 3.93
C ILE A 156 15.40 17.59 3.51
N PRO A 157 15.83 18.64 4.24
CA PRO A 157 17.11 19.30 3.99
C PRO A 157 18.31 18.37 4.23
N GLU A 158 19.37 18.54 3.44
CA GLU A 158 20.66 17.89 3.67
C GLU A 158 21.17 18.13 5.11
N ALA A 159 21.93 17.17 5.66
CA ALA A 159 22.43 17.24 7.03
C ALA A 159 23.17 18.55 7.33
N GLY A 160 22.77 19.24 8.40
CA GLY A 160 23.36 20.53 8.81
C GLY A 160 22.90 21.74 7.99
N LYS A 161 21.91 21.60 7.10
CA LYS A 161 21.22 22.74 6.48
C LYS A 161 20.10 23.26 7.40
N PRO A 162 19.71 24.54 7.27
CA PRO A 162 18.53 25.07 7.96
C PRO A 162 17.25 24.31 7.60
N THR A 163 16.25 24.42 8.49
CA THR A 163 14.88 23.96 8.25
C THR A 163 14.35 24.45 6.89
N ALA A 164 13.76 23.55 6.10
CA ALA A 164 13.16 23.89 4.82
C ALA A 164 11.88 24.73 4.98
N ALA A 165 11.39 25.30 3.87
CA ALA A 165 10.17 26.12 3.85
C ALA A 165 8.90 25.35 4.28
N ASN A 166 8.91 24.01 4.17
CA ASN A 166 7.89 23.08 4.66
C ASN A 166 7.93 22.88 6.21
N GLY A 167 8.92 23.46 6.92
CA GLY A 167 9.08 23.30 8.37
C GLY A 167 9.74 21.99 8.80
N LEU A 168 10.35 21.22 7.90
CA LEU A 168 11.17 20.04 8.22
C LEU A 168 12.62 20.44 8.52
N PRO A 169 13.20 20.03 9.67
CA PRO A 169 14.63 20.13 9.90
C PRO A 169 15.37 19.04 9.11
N SER A 170 16.68 19.20 8.90
CA SER A 170 17.54 18.10 8.43
C SER A 170 17.56 16.97 9.46
N VAL A 171 17.66 15.71 9.02
CA VAL A 171 17.96 14.58 9.93
C VAL A 171 19.31 14.86 10.62
N PRO A 172 19.43 14.70 11.96
CA PRO A 172 20.70 14.90 12.65
C PRO A 172 21.80 13.97 12.13
N ALA A 173 23.00 14.51 11.94
CA ALA A 173 24.16 13.70 11.56
C ALA A 173 24.56 12.75 12.69
N ARG A 174 25.03 11.55 12.34
CA ARG A 174 25.61 10.61 13.30
C ARG A 174 26.87 11.19 13.93
N ASP A 175 26.95 11.16 15.26
CA ASP A 175 28.18 11.45 15.99
C ASP A 175 29.25 10.40 15.61
N PRO A 176 30.44 10.80 15.12
CA PRO A 176 31.52 9.86 14.78
C PRO A 176 31.96 8.95 15.93
N ALA A 177 31.72 9.31 17.19
CA ALA A 177 31.99 8.46 18.35
C ALA A 177 30.97 7.33 18.53
N HIS A 178 29.76 7.44 17.94
CA HIS A 178 28.73 6.42 17.98
C HIS A 178 28.94 5.38 16.86
N LEU A 179 29.79 4.40 17.16
CA LEU A 179 30.15 3.28 16.28
C LEU A 179 29.12 2.13 16.26
N GLU A 180 27.96 2.28 16.91
CA GLU A 180 26.90 1.28 16.86
C GLU A 180 26.37 1.10 15.44
N MET A 181 26.28 -0.15 14.97
CA MET A 181 25.85 -0.48 13.60
C MET A 181 24.43 0.01 13.26
N ASN A 182 23.57 0.23 14.27
CA ASN A 182 22.22 0.75 14.12
C ASN A 182 22.04 2.22 14.57
N ALA A 183 23.12 2.98 14.74
CA ALA A 183 23.05 4.39 15.16
C ALA A 183 22.21 5.25 14.20
N GLU A 184 22.31 5.03 12.89
CA GLU A 184 21.58 5.78 11.86
C GLU A 184 20.09 5.42 11.87
N GLN A 185 19.75 4.13 12.03
CA GLN A 185 18.37 3.66 12.23
C GLN A 185 17.74 4.28 13.49
N LYS A 186 18.49 4.40 14.59
CA LYS A 186 18.02 5.05 15.82
C LYS A 186 17.73 6.54 15.59
N LEU A 187 18.60 7.26 14.87
CA LEU A 187 18.41 8.68 14.54
C LEU A 187 17.18 8.89 13.65
N TRP A 188 17.01 8.07 12.61
CA TRP A 188 15.80 8.10 11.79
C TRP A 188 14.53 7.76 12.59
N SER A 189 14.59 6.76 13.49
CA SER A 189 13.46 6.38 14.35
C SER A 189 13.06 7.46 15.36
N ALA A 190 13.98 8.36 15.73
CA ALA A 190 13.67 9.55 16.50
C ALA A 190 13.05 10.64 15.62
N TYR A 191 13.65 10.91 14.46
CA TYR A 191 13.16 11.89 13.48
C TYR A 191 11.72 11.59 13.01
N GLN A 192 11.45 10.34 12.61
CA GLN A 192 10.14 9.90 12.15
C GLN A 192 9.07 10.10 13.23
N ARG A 193 9.37 9.80 14.48
CA ARG A 193 8.46 9.98 15.61
C ARG A 193 8.03 11.43 15.84
N GLU A 194 8.92 12.39 15.56
CA GLU A 194 8.65 13.82 15.72
C GLU A 194 8.04 14.45 14.45
N HIS A 195 8.34 13.91 13.26
CA HIS A 195 8.10 14.60 11.99
C HIS A 195 7.31 13.82 10.93
N ARG A 196 6.93 12.54 11.14
CA ARG A 196 6.27 11.70 10.10
C ARG A 196 5.07 12.36 9.43
N THR A 197 4.20 12.99 10.19
CA THR A 197 3.02 13.69 9.64
C THR A 197 3.42 14.88 8.79
N ARG A 198 4.38 15.70 9.23
CA ARG A 198 4.86 16.84 8.43
C ARG A 198 5.59 16.39 7.16
N LEU A 199 6.33 15.28 7.22
CA LEU A 199 7.01 14.71 6.07
C LEU A 199 6.00 14.17 5.03
N HIS A 200 4.99 13.45 5.49
CA HIS A 200 3.86 13.01 4.68
C HIS A 200 3.15 14.20 4.02
N ASP A 201 2.73 15.19 4.81
CA ASP A 201 1.96 16.33 4.32
C ASP A 201 2.75 17.21 3.33
N ALA A 202 4.06 17.33 3.53
CA ALA A 202 4.95 18.03 2.62
C ALA A 202 5.06 17.30 1.27
N TRP A 203 5.28 15.98 1.29
CA TRP A 203 5.31 15.15 0.08
C TRP A 203 3.96 15.11 -0.65
N ASP A 204 2.83 15.05 0.07
CA ASP A 204 1.47 15.05 -0.51
C ASP A 204 1.15 16.39 -1.20
N ALA A 205 1.47 17.51 -0.54
CA ALA A 205 1.33 18.84 -1.11
C ALA A 205 2.22 19.02 -2.36
N TRP A 206 3.51 18.64 -2.27
CA TRP A 206 4.42 18.69 -3.40
C TRP A 206 3.93 17.81 -4.56
N TRP A 207 3.51 16.58 -4.29
CA TRP A 207 3.05 15.67 -5.32
C TRP A 207 1.78 16.18 -6.00
N THR A 208 0.83 16.73 -5.24
CA THR A 208 -0.38 17.36 -5.78
C THR A 208 -0.03 18.47 -6.79
N ASP A 209 0.93 19.33 -6.47
CA ASP A 209 1.36 20.45 -7.32
C ASP A 209 2.31 20.05 -8.47
N ASN A 210 2.97 18.89 -8.39
CA ASN A 210 4.02 18.48 -9.33
C ASN A 210 3.65 17.27 -10.18
N LYS A 211 2.64 16.47 -9.84
CA LYS A 211 2.39 15.19 -10.52
C LYS A 211 2.16 15.30 -12.02
N SER A 212 1.57 16.36 -12.56
CA SER A 212 1.45 16.51 -14.02
C SER A 212 2.79 16.68 -14.75
N ARG A 213 3.80 17.26 -14.09
CA ARG A 213 5.12 17.64 -14.64
C ARG A 213 6.27 16.71 -14.24
N THR A 214 6.17 16.01 -13.11
CA THR A 214 7.20 15.07 -12.66
C THR A 214 7.29 13.88 -13.62
N LYS A 215 8.50 13.63 -14.13
CA LYS A 215 8.86 12.36 -14.76
C LYS A 215 9.26 11.39 -13.67
N VAL A 216 8.70 10.19 -13.72
CA VAL A 216 9.19 9.02 -12.99
C VAL A 216 9.88 8.15 -14.03
N GLU A 217 11.10 7.70 -13.73
CA GLU A 217 11.95 6.93 -14.65
C GLU A 217 11.56 5.44 -14.69
#